data_AF-A0A917Z1T5-F1
#
_entry.id   AF-A0A917Z1T5-F1
#
_cell.length_a   1.000
_cell.length_b   1.000
_cell.length_c   1.000
_cell.angle_alpha   90.00
_cell.angle_beta   90.00
_cell.angle_gamma   90.00
#
_symmetry.space_group_name_H-M   'P 1'
#
loop_
_entity.id
_entity.type
_entity.pdbx_description
1 polymer ?
#
loop_
_entity_poly.entity_id
_entity_poly.type
_entity_poly.pdbx_seq_one_letter_code
_entity_poly.pdbx_strand_id
1 'polypeptide(L)'
;MSNPTTPERDTQPSVYIREHAEKAGREAADLYIMRWQSEMRAHATEDAARKAGEPLPAAWVSEDPCPAWCIASDSHVTSDDPADRVHFGHSERVPLLTMEAVPVSYPTRFAPQELSVSLDRNYREKEPRVTLGVNDTTHAAATLDEAQKIAETILDLVRQARGGWKPVVLPFSHDGQCPDVACVECYPIAGESA
;
A
#
# COMPACT_ATOMS: atom_id res chain seq x y z
N MET A 1 2.65 -23.91 15.84
CA MET A 1 3.01 -23.70 14.42
C MET A 1 1.84 -24.22 13.61
N SER A 2 0.89 -23.33 13.30
CA SER A 2 -0.26 -23.67 12.48
C SER A 2 0.21 -23.70 11.03
N ASN A 3 -0.01 -24.81 10.33
CA ASN A 3 0.20 -24.86 8.89
C ASN A 3 -0.60 -23.71 8.24
N PRO A 4 0.01 -22.84 7.43
CA PRO A 4 -0.77 -21.92 6.61
C PRO A 4 -1.60 -22.79 5.67
N THR A 5 -2.92 -22.66 5.82
CA THR A 5 -3.94 -23.32 5.02
C THR A 5 -3.66 -23.03 3.55
N THR A 6 -3.11 -24.02 2.84
CA THR A 6 -3.36 -24.16 1.41
C THR A 6 -4.86 -23.96 1.23
N PRO A 7 -5.34 -23.04 0.37
CA PRO A 7 -6.77 -22.90 0.13
C PRO A 7 -7.31 -24.28 -0.20
N GLU A 8 -8.32 -24.71 0.56
CA GLU A 8 -8.90 -26.04 0.40
C GLU A 8 -9.30 -26.17 -1.07
N ARG A 9 -8.85 -27.27 -1.71
CA ARG A 9 -8.96 -27.55 -3.15
C ARG A 9 -10.39 -27.42 -3.72
N ASP A 10 -11.38 -27.32 -2.84
CA ASP A 10 -12.81 -27.29 -3.10
C ASP A 10 -13.54 -26.05 -2.54
N THR A 11 -12.83 -25.06 -2.01
CA THR A 11 -13.51 -23.80 -1.65
C THR A 11 -13.83 -23.04 -2.93
N GLN A 12 -15.06 -23.27 -3.42
CA GLN A 12 -15.69 -22.38 -4.39
C GLN A 12 -15.46 -20.92 -3.95
N PRO A 13 -15.36 -19.97 -4.90
CA PRO A 13 -15.36 -18.55 -4.60
C PRO A 13 -16.34 -18.27 -3.47
N SER A 14 -15.90 -17.56 -2.43
CA SER A 14 -16.79 -17.27 -1.31
C SER A 14 -18.10 -16.71 -1.87
N VAL A 15 -19.23 -17.08 -1.25
CA VAL A 15 -20.57 -16.65 -1.69
C VAL A 15 -20.60 -15.14 -1.96
N TYR A 16 -19.88 -14.38 -1.13
CA TYR A 16 -19.68 -12.94 -1.25
C TYR A 16 -19.00 -12.51 -2.56
N ILE A 17 -17.91 -13.16 -2.98
CA ILE A 17 -17.19 -12.82 -4.22
C ILE A 17 -18.05 -13.18 -5.45
N ARG A 18 -18.78 -14.30 -5.38
CA ARG A 18 -19.69 -14.70 -6.46
C ARG A 18 -20.85 -13.72 -6.63
N GLU A 19 -21.49 -13.31 -5.53
CA GLU A 19 -22.54 -12.29 -5.53
C GLU A 19 -22.05 -10.94 -6.07
N HIS A 20 -20.83 -10.54 -5.73
CA HIS A 20 -20.26 -9.28 -6.21
C HIS A 20 -19.97 -9.30 -7.72
N ALA A 21 -19.54 -10.46 -8.26
CA ALA A 21 -19.33 -10.66 -9.69
C ALA A 21 -20.67 -10.77 -10.46
N GLU A 22 -21.66 -11.47 -9.91
CA GLU A 22 -23.01 -11.55 -10.50
C GLU A 22 -23.68 -10.17 -10.57
N LYS A 23 -23.47 -9.32 -9.54
CA LYS A 23 -23.93 -7.92 -9.52
C LYS A 23 -23.23 -7.03 -10.55
N ALA A 24 -22.01 -7.39 -10.97
CA ALA A 24 -21.25 -6.70 -12.02
C ALA A 24 -21.63 -7.17 -13.45
N GLY A 25 -22.46 -8.22 -13.58
CA GLY A 25 -22.95 -8.75 -14.85
C GLY A 25 -22.37 -10.12 -15.21
N ARG A 26 -23.07 -10.88 -16.06
CA ARG A 26 -22.71 -12.27 -16.45
C ARG A 26 -21.30 -12.39 -17.04
N GLU A 27 -20.91 -11.44 -17.89
CA GLU A 27 -19.56 -11.42 -18.49
C GLU A 27 -18.46 -11.29 -17.44
N ALA A 28 -18.67 -10.50 -16.38
CA ALA A 28 -17.70 -10.35 -15.29
C ALA A 28 -17.60 -11.64 -14.47
N ALA A 29 -18.71 -12.34 -14.24
CA ALA A 29 -18.73 -13.64 -13.58
C ALA A 29 -18.00 -14.72 -14.42
N ASP A 30 -18.23 -14.77 -15.73
CA ASP A 30 -17.59 -15.73 -16.62
C ASP A 30 -16.07 -15.49 -16.72
N LEU A 31 -15.63 -14.23 -16.84
CA LEU A 31 -14.22 -13.85 -16.80
C LEU A 31 -13.56 -14.25 -15.48
N TYR A 32 -14.28 -14.06 -14.37
CA TYR A 32 -13.80 -14.48 -13.05
C TYR A 32 -13.65 -16.00 -12.95
N ILE A 33 -14.64 -16.79 -13.40
CA ILE A 33 -14.58 -18.25 -13.38
C ILE A 33 -13.44 -18.76 -14.26
N MET A 34 -13.30 -18.24 -15.48
CA MET A 34 -12.21 -18.62 -16.39
C MET A 34 -10.84 -18.33 -15.77
N ARG A 35 -10.70 -17.17 -15.14
CA ARG A 35 -9.49 -16.79 -14.41
C ARG A 35 -9.20 -17.77 -13.26
N TRP A 36 -10.18 -18.04 -12.40
CA TRP A 36 -10.03 -18.97 -11.27
C TRP A 36 -9.62 -20.37 -11.74
N GLN A 37 -10.24 -20.89 -12.80
CA GLN A 37 -9.89 -22.21 -13.36
C GLN A 37 -8.47 -22.25 -13.95
N SER A 38 -8.01 -21.15 -14.55
CA SER A 38 -6.62 -21.02 -15.01
C SER A 38 -5.65 -21.07 -13.83
N GLU A 39 -5.98 -20.38 -12.74
CA GLU A 39 -5.18 -20.33 -11.51
C GLU A 39 -5.09 -21.72 -10.86
N MET A 40 -6.20 -22.45 -10.74
CA MET A 40 -6.20 -23.82 -10.19
C MET A 40 -5.36 -24.80 -11.01
N ARG A 41 -5.30 -24.64 -12.35
CA ARG A 41 -4.43 -25.45 -13.21
C ARG A 41 -2.95 -25.14 -13.03
N ALA A 42 -2.59 -23.86 -12.87
CA ALA A 42 -1.22 -23.46 -12.56
C ALA A 42 -0.77 -24.08 -11.22
N HIS A 43 -1.59 -23.96 -10.18
CA HIS A 43 -1.36 -24.60 -8.88
C HIS A 43 -1.13 -26.11 -8.98
N ALA A 44 -1.99 -26.82 -9.71
CA ALA A 44 -1.85 -28.28 -9.84
C ALA A 44 -0.54 -28.67 -10.53
N THR A 45 -0.08 -27.87 -11.50
CA THR A 45 1.17 -28.08 -12.22
C THR A 45 2.38 -27.85 -11.31
N GLU A 46 2.35 -26.79 -10.51
CA GLU A 46 3.40 -26.47 -9.53
C GLU A 46 3.46 -27.46 -8.37
N ASP A 47 2.31 -27.92 -7.87
CA ASP A 47 2.23 -28.97 -6.85
C ASP A 47 2.88 -30.27 -7.33
N ALA A 48 2.71 -30.61 -8.60
CA ALA A 48 3.34 -31.77 -9.21
C ALA A 48 4.85 -31.58 -9.33
N ALA A 49 5.32 -30.40 -9.77
CA ALA A 49 6.74 -30.06 -9.85
C ALA A 49 7.43 -30.09 -8.48
N ARG A 50 6.78 -29.51 -7.45
CA ARG A 50 7.23 -29.55 -6.06
C ARG A 50 7.40 -30.98 -5.55
N LYS A 51 6.44 -31.87 -5.85
CA LYS A 51 6.52 -33.30 -5.49
C LYS A 51 7.63 -34.04 -6.23
N ALA A 52 8.01 -33.60 -7.43
CA ALA A 52 9.09 -34.19 -8.22
C ALA A 52 10.50 -33.78 -7.76
N GLY A 53 10.61 -32.74 -6.90
CA GLY A 53 11.89 -32.32 -6.32
C GLY A 53 12.82 -31.57 -7.28
N GLU A 54 12.31 -31.09 -8.41
CA GLU A 54 13.06 -30.25 -9.34
C GLU A 54 12.88 -28.78 -8.96
N PRO A 55 13.93 -28.05 -8.51
CA PRO A 55 13.85 -26.62 -8.30
C PRO A 55 13.86 -25.94 -9.67
N LEU A 56 12.69 -25.86 -10.29
CA LEU A 56 12.50 -25.07 -11.50
C LEU A 56 12.39 -23.60 -11.09
N PRO A 57 12.96 -22.66 -11.88
CA PRO A 57 12.62 -21.25 -11.75
C PRO A 57 11.10 -21.11 -11.81
N ALA A 58 10.52 -20.33 -10.91
CA ALA A 58 9.08 -20.17 -10.85
C ALA A 58 8.55 -19.70 -12.22
N ALA A 59 7.59 -20.42 -12.81
CA ALA A 59 7.11 -20.13 -14.16
C ALA A 59 6.64 -18.67 -14.31
N TRP A 60 6.05 -18.11 -13.25
CA TRP A 60 5.59 -16.73 -13.20
C TRP A 60 6.74 -15.71 -13.32
N VAL A 61 7.95 -16.02 -12.85
CA VAL A 61 9.14 -15.17 -13.02
C VAL A 61 9.66 -15.22 -14.46
N SER A 62 9.40 -16.31 -15.18
CA SER A 62 9.76 -16.38 -16.61
C SER A 62 8.87 -15.49 -17.47
N GLU A 63 7.59 -15.35 -17.07
CA GLU A 63 6.62 -14.48 -17.74
C GLU A 63 6.74 -13.01 -17.31
N ASP A 64 7.04 -12.77 -16.03
CA ASP A 64 7.27 -11.44 -15.43
C ASP A 64 8.60 -11.44 -14.67
N PRO A 65 9.73 -11.19 -15.36
CA PRO A 65 11.05 -11.20 -14.75
C PRO A 65 11.16 -10.22 -13.60
N CYS A 66 11.99 -10.60 -12.62
CA CYS A 66 12.21 -9.76 -11.45
C CYS A 66 12.68 -8.36 -11.84
N PRO A 67 11.99 -7.30 -11.40
CA PRO A 67 12.46 -5.95 -11.63
C PRO A 67 13.74 -5.69 -10.81
N ALA A 68 14.55 -4.72 -11.24
CA ALA A 68 15.86 -4.45 -10.62
C ALA A 68 15.79 -4.06 -9.13
N TRP A 69 14.64 -3.63 -8.63
CA TRP A 69 14.42 -3.31 -7.22
C TRP A 69 14.04 -4.53 -6.37
N CYS A 70 13.71 -5.67 -6.99
CA CYS A 70 13.29 -6.86 -6.27
C CYS A 70 14.51 -7.52 -5.62
N ILE A 71 14.49 -7.60 -4.28
CA ILE A 71 15.59 -8.17 -3.50
C ILE A 71 15.52 -9.70 -3.40
N ALA A 72 14.43 -10.30 -3.89
CA ALA A 72 14.13 -11.73 -3.84
C ALA A 72 14.40 -12.46 -5.17
N SER A 73 15.11 -11.81 -6.09
CA SER A 73 15.34 -12.30 -7.46
C SER A 73 15.93 -13.72 -7.51
N ASP A 74 16.81 -14.07 -6.56
CA ASP A 74 17.42 -15.40 -6.48
C ASP A 74 16.61 -16.41 -5.64
N SER A 75 15.54 -15.97 -4.97
CA SER A 75 14.76 -16.78 -4.02
C SER A 75 13.37 -17.18 -4.50
N HIS A 76 12.91 -16.66 -5.64
CA HIS A 76 11.63 -17.08 -6.21
C HIS A 76 11.71 -18.48 -6.80
N VAL A 77 10.94 -19.41 -6.23
CA VAL A 77 10.96 -20.83 -6.61
C VAL A 77 9.57 -21.29 -7.03
N THR A 78 9.49 -22.34 -7.86
CA THR A 78 8.20 -22.91 -8.29
C THR A 78 7.30 -23.36 -7.15
N SER A 79 7.85 -23.60 -5.95
CA SER A 79 7.10 -24.03 -4.78
C SER A 79 6.46 -22.88 -3.98
N ASP A 80 6.70 -21.63 -4.35
CA ASP A 80 6.11 -20.48 -3.68
C ASP A 80 4.58 -20.53 -3.82
N ASP A 81 3.88 -20.45 -2.69
CA ASP A 81 2.42 -20.34 -2.70
C ASP A 81 2.04 -19.09 -3.53
N PRO A 82 0.96 -19.10 -4.34
CA PRO A 82 0.57 -17.90 -5.06
C PRO A 82 0.28 -16.69 -4.19
N ALA A 83 -0.03 -16.84 -2.91
CA ALA A 83 -0.08 -15.71 -1.99
C ALA A 83 1.31 -15.10 -1.73
N ASP A 84 2.38 -15.90 -1.84
CA ASP A 84 3.78 -15.52 -1.66
C ASP A 84 4.45 -15.10 -2.98
N ARG A 85 3.73 -15.15 -4.12
CA ARG A 85 4.22 -14.66 -5.41
C ARG A 85 4.16 -13.14 -5.47
N VAL A 86 5.14 -12.53 -4.84
CA VAL A 86 5.26 -11.07 -4.75
C VAL A 86 6.70 -10.70 -5.02
N HIS A 87 6.92 -9.72 -5.89
CA HIS A 87 8.20 -9.03 -5.90
C HIS A 87 8.20 -8.06 -4.74
N PHE A 88 9.14 -8.20 -3.82
CA PHE A 88 9.33 -7.22 -2.75
C PHE A 88 10.69 -6.55 -2.90
N GLY A 89 10.71 -5.24 -2.64
CA GLY A 89 11.90 -4.42 -2.58
C GLY A 89 12.39 -4.26 -1.14
N HIS A 90 13.28 -3.28 -0.96
CA HIS A 90 13.72 -2.89 0.37
C HIS A 90 12.55 -2.41 1.22
N SER A 91 12.54 -2.80 2.49
CA SER A 91 11.61 -2.32 3.50
C SER A 91 12.38 -1.52 4.54
N GLU A 92 11.92 -0.29 4.78
CA GLU A 92 12.49 0.60 5.77
C GLU A 92 11.56 0.67 6.99
N ARG A 93 12.14 0.66 8.19
CA ARG A 93 11.40 0.84 9.44
C ARG A 93 11.87 2.11 10.13
N VAL A 94 10.95 3.03 10.37
CA VAL A 94 11.22 4.30 11.02
C VAL A 94 10.65 4.29 12.44
N PRO A 95 11.47 4.33 13.50
CA PRO A 95 10.96 4.40 14.87
C PRO A 95 10.27 5.75 15.10
N LEU A 96 9.00 5.69 15.46
CA LEU A 96 8.19 6.82 15.88
C LEU A 96 8.42 7.07 17.37
N LEU A 97 9.26 8.05 17.68
CA LEU A 97 9.53 8.50 19.06
C LEU A 97 8.35 9.33 19.58
N THR A 98 7.20 8.67 19.75
CA THR A 98 6.03 9.21 20.43
C THR A 98 6.11 8.91 21.93
N MET A 99 5.23 9.53 22.72
CA MET A 99 5.14 9.24 24.17
C MET A 99 4.44 7.90 24.47
N GLU A 100 4.03 7.16 23.43
CA GLU A 100 3.26 5.92 23.56
C GLU A 100 4.12 4.71 23.18
N ALA A 101 4.61 3.99 24.19
CA ALA A 101 5.29 2.74 23.96
C ALA A 101 4.29 1.60 23.75
N VAL A 102 4.58 0.70 22.81
CA VAL A 102 3.73 -0.47 22.53
C VAL A 102 4.32 -1.71 23.20
N PRO A 103 3.49 -2.58 23.81
CA PRO A 103 3.96 -3.86 24.30
C PRO A 103 4.39 -4.73 23.11
N VAL A 104 5.67 -5.07 23.05
CA VAL A 104 6.20 -6.07 22.11
C VAL A 104 6.20 -7.44 22.78
N SER A 105 6.01 -8.52 22.01
CA SER A 105 5.90 -9.89 22.53
C SER A 105 7.16 -10.38 23.27
N TYR A 106 6.97 -11.45 24.06
CA TYR A 106 7.81 -11.96 25.15
C TYR A 106 9.35 -11.86 25.00
N PRO A 107 10.07 -11.41 26.05
CA PRO A 107 9.51 -10.80 27.27
C PRO A 107 8.86 -9.47 26.93
N THR A 108 7.75 -9.11 27.59
CA THR A 108 7.06 -7.85 27.32
C THR A 108 8.03 -6.69 27.49
N ARG A 109 8.36 -6.04 26.38
CA ARG A 109 9.19 -4.84 26.34
C ARG A 109 8.34 -3.69 25.84
N PHE A 110 8.69 -2.50 26.32
CA PHE A 110 8.18 -1.26 25.75
C PHE A 110 9.14 -0.82 24.66
N ALA A 111 8.68 -0.79 23.42
CA ALA A 111 9.41 -0.24 22.30
C ALA A 111 8.63 0.93 21.68
N PRO A 112 9.33 1.89 21.04
CA PRO A 112 8.67 2.86 20.17
C PRO A 112 7.87 2.15 19.08
N GLN A 113 6.78 2.77 18.61
CA GLN A 113 6.10 2.32 17.41
C GLN A 113 7.06 2.39 16.22
N GLU A 114 6.93 1.48 15.26
CA GLU A 114 7.69 1.54 14.01
C GLU A 114 6.74 1.80 12.85
N LEU A 115 7.01 2.83 12.04
CA LEU A 115 6.38 2.98 10.73
C LEU A 115 7.17 2.14 9.73
N SER A 116 6.55 1.12 9.15
CA SER A 116 7.12 0.34 8.06
C SER A 116 6.70 0.91 6.72
N VAL A 117 7.67 1.06 5.83
CA VAL A 117 7.46 1.45 4.43
C VAL A 117 8.11 0.39 3.56
N SER A 118 7.33 -0.25 2.70
CA SER A 118 7.80 -1.30 1.81
C SER A 118 7.36 -1.05 0.38
N LEU A 119 8.16 -1.53 -0.56
CA LEU A 119 7.81 -1.59 -1.98
C LEU A 119 7.49 -3.04 -2.32
N ASP A 120 6.29 -3.29 -2.84
CA ASP A 120 5.88 -4.63 -3.24
C ASP A 120 5.04 -4.60 -4.53
N ARG A 121 5.06 -5.70 -5.28
CA ARG A 121 4.23 -5.92 -6.46
C ARG A 121 3.79 -7.37 -6.47
N ASN A 122 2.50 -7.59 -6.24
CA ASN A 122 1.94 -8.93 -6.36
C ASN A 122 2.02 -9.40 -7.82
N TYR A 123 2.19 -10.70 -8.08
CA TYR A 123 2.33 -11.24 -9.45
C TYR A 123 1.14 -10.93 -10.39
N ARG A 124 -0.01 -10.51 -9.84
CA ARG A 124 -1.21 -10.12 -10.61
C ARG A 124 -1.25 -8.63 -10.93
N GLU A 125 -0.37 -7.86 -10.32
CA GLU A 125 -0.32 -6.40 -10.43
C GLU A 125 0.78 -6.02 -11.42
N LYS A 126 0.43 -5.14 -12.36
CA LYS A 126 1.40 -4.63 -13.33
C LYS A 126 2.32 -3.57 -12.73
N GLU A 127 1.76 -2.77 -11.81
CA GLU A 127 2.43 -1.65 -11.17
C GLU A 127 2.81 -2.02 -9.73
N PRO A 128 4.04 -1.69 -9.28
CA PRO A 128 4.40 -1.81 -7.87
C PRO A 128 3.63 -0.81 -7.00
N ARG A 129 3.53 -1.11 -5.72
CA ARG A 129 2.87 -0.30 -4.71
C ARG A 129 3.79 -0.04 -3.54
N VAL A 130 3.59 1.10 -2.91
CA VAL A 130 4.19 1.40 -1.62
C VAL A 130 3.19 1.05 -0.55
N THR A 131 3.56 0.14 0.35
CA THR A 131 2.78 -0.23 1.52
C THR A 131 3.29 0.53 2.75
N LEU A 132 2.35 1.04 3.54
CA LEU A 132 2.58 1.75 4.79
C LEU A 132 1.93 0.95 5.92
N GLY A 133 2.73 0.60 6.92
CA GLY A 133 2.29 -0.16 8.09
C GLY A 133 2.79 0.46 9.39
N VAL A 134 2.12 0.11 10.48
CA VAL A 134 2.57 0.43 11.85
C VAL A 134 2.81 -0.89 12.55
N ASN A 135 4.05 -1.07 13.02
CA ASN A 135 4.58 -2.36 13.45
C ASN A 135 4.40 -3.40 12.32
N ASP A 136 3.79 -4.54 12.63
CA ASP A 136 3.53 -5.63 11.69
C ASP A 136 2.17 -5.54 10.99
N THR A 137 1.44 -4.42 11.14
CA THR A 137 0.12 -4.24 10.52
C THR A 137 0.19 -3.29 9.33
N THR A 138 -0.14 -3.78 8.13
CA THR A 138 -0.31 -2.94 6.94
C THR A 138 -1.60 -2.15 7.05
N HIS A 139 -1.52 -0.82 6.90
CA HIS A 139 -2.66 0.08 7.01
C HIS A 139 -3.07 0.70 5.68
N ALA A 140 -2.11 0.93 4.79
CA ALA A 140 -2.38 1.52 3.48
C ALA A 140 -1.46 0.94 2.41
N ALA A 141 -1.97 0.94 1.18
CA ALA A 141 -1.20 0.70 -0.03
C ALA A 141 -1.48 1.86 -0.99
N ALA A 142 -0.45 2.33 -1.68
CA ALA A 142 -0.52 3.44 -2.62
C ALA A 142 0.20 3.06 -3.93
N THR A 143 -0.33 3.53 -5.06
CA THR A 143 0.42 3.54 -6.33
C THR A 143 1.66 4.43 -6.20
N LEU A 144 2.59 4.37 -7.17
CA LEU A 144 3.81 5.17 -7.07
C LEU A 144 3.51 6.69 -7.06
N ASP A 145 2.56 7.13 -7.88
CA ASP A 145 2.15 8.54 -7.95
C ASP A 145 1.48 9.02 -6.66
N GLU A 146 0.65 8.18 -6.06
CA GLU A 146 0.01 8.47 -4.76
C GLU A 146 1.05 8.50 -3.64
N ALA A 147 1.97 7.54 -3.63
CA ALA A 147 3.06 7.49 -2.66
C ALA A 147 3.96 8.73 -2.75
N GLN A 148 4.26 9.20 -3.97
CA GLN A 148 5.01 10.44 -4.18
C GLN A 148 4.25 11.65 -3.61
N LYS A 149 2.95 11.79 -3.89
CA LYS A 149 2.13 12.87 -3.34
C LYS A 149 2.05 12.83 -1.81
N ILE A 150 1.96 11.64 -1.22
CA ILE A 150 1.99 11.44 0.23
C ILE A 150 3.34 11.92 0.78
N ALA A 151 4.46 11.53 0.17
CA ALA A 151 5.79 11.95 0.58
C ALA A 151 5.98 13.47 0.50
N GLU A 152 5.56 14.09 -0.60
CA GLU A 152 5.58 15.55 -0.78
C GLU A 152 4.75 16.26 0.29
N THR A 153 3.54 15.77 0.57
CA THR A 153 2.66 16.31 1.61
C THR A 153 3.31 16.21 3.00
N ILE A 154 3.93 15.07 3.33
CA ILE A 154 4.66 14.89 4.59
C ILE A 154 5.82 15.89 4.70
N LEU A 155 6.61 16.05 3.63
CA LEU A 155 7.74 16.98 3.61
C LEU A 155 7.28 18.44 3.75
N ASP A 156 6.14 18.78 3.15
CA ASP A 156 5.53 20.10 3.29
C ASP A 156 5.08 20.36 4.73
N LEU A 157 4.42 19.40 5.39
CA LEU A 157 4.03 19.50 6.79
C LEU A 157 5.24 19.62 7.72
N VAL A 158 6.32 18.89 7.44
CA VAL A 158 7.59 19.01 8.20
C VAL A 158 8.20 20.41 8.01
N ARG A 159 8.19 20.94 6.78
CA ARG A 159 8.67 22.30 6.50
C ARG A 159 7.82 23.34 7.23
N GLN A 160 6.51 23.15 7.29
CA GLN A 160 5.59 23.98 8.06
C GLN A 160 5.94 23.97 9.55
N ALA A 161 6.07 22.79 10.15
CA ALA A 161 6.39 22.63 11.57
C ALA A 161 7.75 23.22 11.97
N ARG A 162 8.73 23.24 11.05
CA ARG A 162 10.05 23.86 11.27
C ARG A 162 10.08 25.38 11.11
N GLY A 163 8.92 26.03 10.94
CA GLY A 163 8.82 27.47 10.72
C GLY A 163 9.24 27.91 9.31
N GLY A 164 9.46 26.96 8.39
CA GLY A 164 9.74 27.23 6.98
C GLY A 164 8.49 27.62 6.19
N TRP A 165 7.29 27.41 6.77
CA TRP A 165 6.07 27.96 6.25
C TRP A 165 5.82 29.33 6.87
N LYS A 166 6.06 30.35 6.06
CA LYS A 166 5.35 31.60 6.23
C LYS A 166 4.01 31.38 5.51
N PRO A 167 2.85 31.54 6.16
CA PRO A 167 1.62 31.67 5.39
C PRO A 167 1.89 32.73 4.34
N VAL A 168 1.76 32.35 3.07
CA VAL A 168 1.88 33.28 1.93
C VAL A 168 0.67 34.18 2.08
N VAL A 169 0.83 35.22 2.89
CA VAL A 169 -0.22 36.13 3.33
C VAL A 169 -1.30 35.37 4.12
N LEU A 170 -1.38 35.58 5.44
CA LEU A 170 -2.71 35.44 6.05
C LEU A 170 -3.61 36.36 5.21
N PRO A 171 -4.80 35.94 4.76
CA PRO A 171 -5.67 36.80 3.97
C PRO A 171 -6.05 38.08 4.72
N PHE A 172 -5.64 38.21 5.99
CA PHE A 172 -5.86 39.33 6.86
C PHE A 172 -4.59 39.68 7.67
N SER A 173 -4.38 40.97 7.94
CA SER A 173 -3.38 41.49 8.88
C SER A 173 -3.67 41.03 10.30
N HIS A 174 -2.79 41.36 11.27
CA HIS A 174 -3.08 41.13 12.69
C HIS A 174 -4.41 41.77 13.12
N ASP A 175 -4.78 42.88 12.48
CA ASP A 175 -6.02 43.62 12.71
C ASP A 175 -7.21 43.09 11.90
N GLY A 176 -7.08 41.94 11.21
CA GLY A 176 -8.18 41.38 10.42
C GLY A 176 -8.38 42.03 9.04
N GLN A 177 -7.43 42.83 8.54
CA GLN A 177 -7.59 43.56 7.27
C GLN A 177 -6.98 42.81 6.08
N CYS A 178 -7.74 42.63 5.01
CA CYS A 178 -7.20 42.00 3.81
C CYS A 178 -6.18 42.90 3.09
N PRO A 179 -5.24 42.33 2.31
CA PRO A 179 -4.20 43.12 1.63
C PRO A 179 -4.74 44.02 0.50
N ASP A 180 -6.01 43.86 0.13
CA ASP A 180 -6.66 44.69 -0.88
C ASP A 180 -7.14 46.01 -0.27
N VAL A 181 -6.44 47.09 -0.61
CA VAL A 181 -6.79 48.47 -0.21
C VAL A 181 -8.13 48.94 -0.79
N ALA A 182 -8.68 48.24 -1.78
CA ALA A 182 -10.01 48.53 -2.32
C ALA A 182 -11.16 47.82 -1.57
N CYS A 183 -10.84 46.97 -0.58
CA CYS A 183 -11.86 46.29 0.22
C CYS A 183 -12.56 47.28 1.15
N VAL A 184 -13.80 47.64 0.82
CA VAL A 184 -14.65 48.57 1.59
C VAL A 184 -14.97 48.07 3.01
N GLU A 185 -14.94 46.76 3.25
CA GLU A 185 -15.11 46.20 4.60
C GLU A 185 -13.88 46.42 5.48
N CYS A 186 -12.66 46.38 4.90
CA CYS A 186 -11.41 46.57 5.63
C CYS A 186 -10.97 48.04 5.71
N TYR A 187 -11.33 48.83 4.69
CA TYR A 187 -10.96 50.24 4.50
C TYR A 187 -12.20 51.08 4.13
N PRO A 188 -13.13 51.32 5.09
CA PRO A 188 -14.29 52.14 4.83
C PRO A 188 -13.87 53.55 4.42
N ILE A 189 -14.43 54.05 3.31
CA ILE A 189 -14.15 55.39 2.81
C ILE A 189 -14.75 56.39 3.80
N ALA A 190 -13.91 57.27 4.35
CA ALA A 190 -14.33 58.28 5.30
C ALA A 190 -15.47 59.14 4.72
N GLY A 191 -16.68 58.99 5.25
CA GLY A 191 -17.88 59.71 4.81
C GLY A 191 -19.05 58.81 4.37
N GLU A 192 -18.81 57.52 4.15
CA GLU A 192 -19.86 56.52 3.93
C GLU A 192 -20.13 55.74 5.22
N SER A 193 -20.93 56.33 6.11
CA SER A 193 -21.58 55.55 7.17
C SER A 193 -22.70 54.72 6.54
N ALA A 194 -22.65 53.40 6.74
CA ALA A 194 -23.74 52.47 6.43
C ALA A 194 -25.05 52.83 7.16
#